data_AF-A0AB36X207-F1
#
_entry.id   AF-A0AB36X207-F1
#
_cell.length_a   1.000
_cell.length_b   1.000
_cell.length_c   1.000
_cell.angle_alpha   90.00
_cell.angle_beta   90.00
_cell.angle_gamma   90.00
#
_symmetry.space_group_name_H-M   'P 1'
#
loop_
_entity.id
_entity.type
_entity.pdbx_description
1 polymer ?
#
loop_
_entity_poly.entity_id
_entity_poly.type
_entity_poly.pdbx_seq_one_letter_code
_entity_poly.pdbx_strand_id
1 'polypeptide(L)'
;MSIFYNYFDYAQRRIKEINEDPETREKIMLYETRMLEREQAAGKAGYEQGMRHGVEQGKVDSTKIILENQMDNGSTLEQAADFVKNLKLISNKDLEKLIKIYK
;
A
#
# COMPACT_ATOMS: atom_id res chain seq x y z
N MET A 1 -8.26 36.86 38.20
CA MET A 1 -8.72 36.50 36.84
C MET A 1 -7.84 37.18 35.77
N SER A 2 -6.52 36.92 35.71
CA SER A 2 -5.63 37.85 34.95
C SER A 2 -4.47 37.23 34.16
N ILE A 3 -4.21 35.92 34.24
CA ILE A 3 -3.06 35.31 33.56
C ILE A 3 -3.47 34.66 32.23
N PHE A 4 -4.64 34.04 32.17
CA PHE A 4 -5.19 33.42 30.96
C PHE A 4 -5.47 34.40 29.81
N TYR A 5 -5.96 35.61 30.11
CA TYR A 5 -6.22 36.65 29.10
C TYR A 5 -4.92 37.11 28.41
N ASN A 6 -3.83 37.27 29.16
CA ASN A 6 -2.54 37.69 28.61
C ASN A 6 -1.94 36.68 27.61
N TYR A 7 -2.11 35.38 27.85
CA TYR A 7 -1.62 34.34 26.94
C TYR A 7 -2.45 34.25 25.66
N PHE A 8 -3.77 34.41 25.77
CA PHE A 8 -4.66 34.40 24.62
C PHE A 8 -4.41 35.61 23.71
N ASP A 9 -4.31 36.82 24.28
CA ASP A 9 -4.03 38.05 23.54
C ASP A 9 -2.63 38.02 22.91
N TYR A 10 -1.65 37.44 23.61
CA TYR A 10 -0.32 37.20 23.06
C TYR A 10 -0.34 36.24 21.86
N ALA A 11 -1.05 35.11 21.97
CA ALA A 11 -1.19 34.16 20.87
C ALA A 11 -1.86 34.79 19.64
N GLN A 12 -2.94 35.55 19.84
CA GLN A 12 -3.63 36.25 18.74
C GLN A 12 -2.72 37.28 18.05
N ARG A 13 -1.96 38.07 18.81
CA ARG A 13 -0.99 39.03 18.26
C ARG A 13 0.12 38.34 17.48
N ARG A 14 0.67 37.24 17.98
CA ARG A 14 1.69 36.46 17.25
C ARG A 14 1.16 35.87 15.95
N ILE A 15 -0.08 35.38 15.92
CA ILE A 15 -0.73 34.92 14.69
C ILE A 15 -0.84 36.06 13.67
N LYS A 16 -1.24 37.26 14.13
CA LYS A 16 -1.36 38.44 13.27
C LYS A 16 0.00 38.85 12.68
N GLU A 17 1.05 38.91 13.51
CA GLU A 17 2.42 39.21 13.07
C GLU A 17 2.94 38.22 12.01
N ILE A 18 2.69 36.92 12.21
CA ILE A 18 3.08 35.87 11.25
C ILE A 18 2.32 36.00 9.92
N ASN A 19 1.04 36.36 9.98
CA ASN A 19 0.21 36.53 8.78
C ASN A 19 0.54 37.81 7.99
N GLU A 20 1.01 38.84 8.69
CA GLU A 20 1.40 40.13 8.11
C GLU A 20 2.80 40.10 7.48
N ASP A 21 3.68 39.17 7.87
CA ASP A 21 4.97 38.93 7.22
C ASP A 21 4.83 38.02 5.98
N PRO A 22 4.95 38.57 4.75
CA PRO A 22 4.77 37.80 3.52
C PRO A 22 5.79 36.66 3.37
N GLU A 23 7.03 36.85 3.84
CA GLU A 23 8.11 35.86 3.70
C GLU A 23 7.87 34.68 4.63
N THR A 24 7.47 34.95 5.87
CA THR A 24 7.11 33.89 6.83
C THR A 24 5.88 33.12 6.36
N ARG A 25 4.85 33.82 5.84
CA ARG A 25 3.65 33.18 5.27
C ARG A 25 3.97 32.27 4.09
N GLU A 26 4.82 32.71 3.17
CA GLU A 26 5.24 31.91 2.01
C GLU A 26 6.03 30.66 2.43
N LYS A 27 6.94 30.79 3.40
CA LYS A 27 7.69 29.64 3.96
C LYS A 27 6.77 28.59 4.59
N ILE A 28 5.73 29.03 5.30
CA ILE A 28 4.73 28.12 5.90
C ILE A 28 3.95 27.40 4.79
N MET A 29 3.42 28.14 3.82
CA MET A 29 2.66 27.55 2.71
C MET A 29 3.49 26.53 1.92
N LEU A 30 4.75 26.85 1.62
CA LEU A 30 5.67 25.92 0.93
C LEU A 30 5.93 24.66 1.76
N TYR A 31 6.08 24.79 3.08
CA TYR A 31 6.27 23.66 3.97
C TYR A 31 5.03 22.76 3.99
N GLU A 32 3.84 23.33 4.18
CA GLU A 32 2.57 22.62 4.17
C GLU A 32 2.32 21.92 2.84
N THR A 33 2.59 22.60 1.72
CA THR A 33 2.47 22.02 0.37
C THR A 33 3.38 20.82 0.20
N ARG A 34 4.66 20.93 0.60
CA ARG A 34 5.61 19.80 0.53
C ARG A 34 5.22 18.65 1.45
N MET A 35 4.63 18.93 2.60
CA MET A 35 4.13 17.89 3.50
C MET A 35 2.94 17.15 2.90
N LEU A 36 1.97 17.88 2.32
CA LEU A 36 0.82 17.31 1.63
C LEU A 36 1.24 16.47 0.42
N GLU A 37 2.18 16.96 -0.40
CA GLU A 37 2.73 16.21 -1.54
C GLU A 37 3.38 14.90 -1.11
N ARG A 38 4.12 14.90 0.00
CA ARG A 38 4.75 13.69 0.57
C ARG A 38 3.71 12.70 1.07
N GLU A 39 2.69 13.17 1.77
CA GLU A 39 1.59 12.33 2.26
C GLU A 39 0.84 11.69 1.09
N GLN A 40 0.52 12.47 0.06
CA GLN A 40 -0.14 11.96 -1.15
C GLN A 40 0.74 10.95 -1.90
N ALA A 41 2.04 11.22 -2.03
CA ALA A 41 2.97 10.29 -2.67
C ALA A 41 3.09 8.97 -1.90
N ALA A 42 3.19 9.04 -0.57
CA ALA A 42 3.21 7.86 0.29
C ALA A 42 1.90 7.07 0.20
N GLY A 43 0.76 7.76 0.23
CA GLY A 43 -0.56 7.13 0.06
C GLY A 43 -0.71 6.42 -1.28
N LYS A 44 -0.26 7.05 -2.38
CA LYS A 44 -0.27 6.44 -3.72
C LYS A 44 0.64 5.22 -3.80
N ALA A 45 1.87 5.32 -3.30
CA ALA A 45 2.81 4.19 -3.27
C ALA A 45 2.26 3.01 -2.44
N GLY A 46 1.67 3.28 -1.28
CA GLY A 46 1.05 2.26 -0.44
C GLY A 46 -0.12 1.57 -1.15
N TYR A 47 -0.98 2.34 -1.82
CA TYR A 47 -2.09 1.80 -2.61
C TYR A 47 -1.59 0.91 -3.76
N GLU A 48 -0.62 1.38 -4.55
CA GLU A 48 -0.04 0.61 -5.65
C GLU A 48 0.63 -0.68 -5.17
N GLN A 49 1.37 -0.62 -4.06
CA GLN A 49 1.98 -1.80 -3.45
C GLN A 49 0.93 -2.79 -2.95
N GLY A 50 -0.12 -2.31 -2.29
CA GLY A 50 -1.24 -3.13 -1.81
C GLY A 50 -1.96 -3.82 -2.97
N MET A 51 -2.26 -3.08 -4.04
CA MET A 51 -2.86 -3.63 -5.25
C MET A 51 -1.99 -4.72 -5.88
N ARG A 52 -0.68 -4.44 -6.07
CA ARG A 52 0.25 -5.43 -6.63
C ARG A 52 0.29 -6.69 -5.78
N HIS A 53 0.37 -6.54 -4.46
CA HIS A 53 0.40 -7.68 -3.56
C HIS A 53 -0.90 -8.49 -3.62
N GLY A 54 -2.06 -7.83 -3.65
CA GLY A 54 -3.36 -8.50 -3.79
C GLY A 54 -3.50 -9.26 -5.12
N VAL A 55 -3.03 -8.67 -6.23
CA VAL A 55 -3.03 -9.35 -7.54
C VAL A 55 -2.11 -10.57 -7.55
N GLU A 56 -0.90 -10.46 -7.00
CA GLU A 56 0.03 -11.59 -6.93
C GLU A 56 -0.49 -12.69 -6.01
N GLN A 57 -1.11 -12.35 -4.88
CA GLN A 57 -1.74 -13.34 -4.00
C GLN A 57 -2.93 -14.03 -4.69
N GLY A 58 -3.79 -13.26 -5.36
CA GLY A 58 -4.93 -13.82 -6.09
C GLY A 58 -4.54 -14.80 -7.21
N LYS A 59 -3.39 -14.58 -7.87
CA LYS A 59 -2.84 -15.55 -8.83
C LYS A 59 -2.43 -16.86 -8.15
N VAL A 60 -1.75 -16.79 -7.01
CA VAL A 60 -1.36 -17.97 -6.23
C VAL A 60 -2.59 -18.75 -5.76
N ASP A 61 -3.60 -18.05 -5.22
CA ASP A 61 -4.83 -18.67 -4.75
C ASP A 61 -5.61 -19.32 -5.90
N SER A 62 -5.71 -18.64 -7.05
CA SER A 62 -6.34 -19.20 -8.26
C SER A 62 -5.61 -20.44 -8.76
N THR A 63 -4.27 -20.40 -8.79
CA THR A 63 -3.43 -21.55 -9.13
C THR A 63 -3.70 -22.73 -8.19
N LYS A 64 -3.81 -22.48 -6.88
CA LYS A 64 -4.14 -23.50 -5.89
C LYS A 64 -5.48 -24.18 -6.19
N ILE A 65 -6.52 -23.38 -6.40
CA ILE A 65 -7.88 -23.88 -6.70
C ILE A 65 -7.88 -24.72 -7.99
N ILE A 66 -7.20 -24.26 -9.04
CA ILE A 66 -7.12 -25.00 -10.30
C ILE A 66 -6.39 -26.34 -10.09
N LEU A 67 -5.29 -26.35 -9.34
CA LEU A 67 -4.54 -27.55 -9.03
C LEU A 67 -5.40 -28.57 -8.27
N GLU A 68 -6.10 -28.12 -7.22
CA GLU A 68 -7.03 -28.94 -6.44
C GLU A 68 -8.15 -29.51 -7.30
N ASN A 69 -8.79 -28.67 -8.12
CA ASN A 69 -9.82 -29.12 -9.06
C ASN A 69 -9.30 -30.17 -10.06
N GLN A 70 -8.06 -30.08 -10.54
CA GLN A 70 -7.50 -31.10 -11.43
C GLN A 70 -7.33 -32.44 -10.71
N MET A 71 -6.86 -32.42 -9.46
CA MET A 71 -6.71 -33.63 -8.64
C MET A 71 -8.06 -34.24 -8.26
N ASP A 72 -9.05 -33.42 -7.91
CA ASP A 72 -10.41 -33.86 -7.61
C ASP A 72 -11.09 -34.52 -8.83
N ASN A 73 -10.70 -34.10 -10.04
CA ASN A 73 -11.13 -34.72 -11.29
C ASN A 73 -10.27 -35.95 -11.71
N GLY A 74 -9.42 -36.46 -10.81
CA GLY A 74 -8.66 -37.69 -10.99
C GLY A 74 -7.28 -37.54 -11.64
N SER A 75 -6.80 -36.31 -11.87
CA SER A 75 -5.42 -36.09 -12.33
C SER A 75 -4.42 -36.38 -11.22
N THR A 76 -3.24 -36.88 -11.58
CA THR A 76 -2.12 -36.94 -10.62
C THR A 76 -1.62 -35.53 -10.31
N LEU A 77 -0.92 -35.35 -9.18
CA LEU A 77 -0.29 -34.08 -8.83
C LEU A 77 0.66 -33.57 -9.91
N GLU A 78 1.37 -34.48 -10.60
CA GLU A 78 2.28 -34.14 -11.70
C GLU A 78 1.52 -33.62 -12.93
N GLN A 79 0.42 -34.27 -13.31
CA GLN A 79 -0.44 -33.82 -14.41
C GLN A 79 -1.09 -32.46 -14.09
N ALA A 80 -1.58 -32.29 -12.87
CA ALA A 80 -2.15 -31.01 -12.40
C ALA A 80 -1.09 -29.90 -12.37
N ALA A 81 0.13 -30.20 -11.93
CA ALA A 81 1.25 -29.28 -11.92
C ALA A 81 1.65 -28.86 -13.34
N ASP A 82 1.74 -29.79 -14.28
CA ASP A 82 2.05 -29.49 -15.69
C ASP A 82 0.95 -28.64 -16.35
N PHE A 83 -0.33 -28.92 -16.04
CA PHE A 83 -1.46 -28.11 -16.50
C PHE A 83 -1.32 -26.67 -16.02
N VAL A 84 -1.17 -26.46 -14.72
CA VAL A 84 -1.04 -25.12 -14.13
C VAL A 84 0.22 -24.39 -14.63
N LYS A 85 1.33 -25.11 -14.81
CA LYS A 85 2.57 -24.57 -15.38
C LYS A 85 2.37 -23.99 -16.77
N ASN A 86 1.54 -24.64 -17.60
CA ASN A 86 1.20 -24.15 -18.93
C ASN A 86 0.34 -22.88 -18.92
N LEU A 87 -0.47 -22.66 -17.87
CA LEU A 87 -1.25 -21.44 -17.70
C LEU A 87 -0.41 -20.21 -17.40
N LYS A 88 0.84 -20.39 -16.91
CA LYS A 88 1.80 -19.32 -16.61
C LYS A 88 1.23 -18.22 -15.69
N LEU A 89 0.34 -18.62 -14.77
CA LEU A 89 -0.28 -17.70 -13.80
C LEU A 89 0.70 -17.22 -12.73
N ILE A 90 1.62 -18.09 -12.32
CA ILE A 90 2.65 -17.82 -11.31
C ILE A 90 4.02 -18.28 -11.81
N SER A 91 5.09 -17.86 -11.14
CA SER A 91 6.45 -18.29 -11.47
C SER A 91 6.64 -19.79 -11.18
N ASN A 92 7.55 -20.45 -11.90
CA ASN A 92 7.89 -21.85 -11.62
C ASN A 92 8.36 -22.06 -10.17
N LYS A 93 9.09 -21.09 -9.62
CA LYS A 93 9.58 -21.14 -8.23
C LYS A 93 8.42 -21.12 -7.23
N ASP A 94 7.38 -20.33 -7.48
CA ASP A 94 6.22 -20.26 -6.60
C ASP A 94 5.30 -21.48 -6.78
N LEU A 95 5.20 -22.00 -8.01
CA LEU A 95 4.54 -23.27 -8.28
C LEU A 95 5.23 -24.42 -7.54
N GLU A 96 6.55 -24.50 -7.54
CA GLU A 96 7.29 -25.51 -6.78
C GLU A 96 7.03 -25.44 -5.27
N LYS A 97 6.95 -24.23 -4.69
CA LYS A 97 6.57 -24.06 -3.29
C LYS A 97 5.15 -24.53 -3.02
N LEU A 98 4.22 -24.23 -3.92
CA LEU A 98 2.83 -24.64 -3.81
C LEU A 98 2.69 -26.17 -3.88
N ILE A 99 3.36 -26.81 -4.83
CA ILE A 99 3.37 -28.28 -4.98
C ILE A 99 3.94 -28.98 -3.74
N LYS A 100 4.95 -28.39 -3.07
CA LYS A 100 5.52 -28.95 -1.82
C LYS A 100 4.52 -29.05 -0.68
N ILE A 101 3.39 -28.33 -0.72
CA ILE A 101 2.35 -28.42 0.30
C ILE A 101 1.57 -29.74 0.17
N TYR A 102 1.56 -30.35 -1.03
CA TYR A 102 0.83 -31.57 -1.36
C TYR A 102 1.72 -32.82 -1.39
N LYS A 103 3.02 -32.69 -1.09
CA LYS A 103 4.01 -33.78 -1.00
C LYS A 103 4.37 -34.06 0.45
#